data_AF-A0A1U7TTR8-F1
#
_entry.id   AF-A0A1U7TTR8-F1
#
_cell.length_a   1.000
_cell.length_b   1.000
_cell.length_c   1.000
_cell.angle_alpha   90.00
_cell.angle_beta   90.00
_cell.angle_gamma   90.00
#
_symmetry.space_group_name_H-M   'P 1'
#
loop_
_entity.id
_entity.type
_entity.pdbx_description
1 polymer ?
#
loop_
_entity_poly.entity_id
_entity_poly.type
_entity_poly.pdbx_seq_one_letter_code
_entity_poly.pdbx_strand_id
1 'polypeptide(L)'
;MNRSPLHPVQLRSVGSQDALTSLPPPEPQSPSHSWPRLCGPLPWGLSCLLALQHVLVLASLLCASHLLLLHSLLPGGLSPSQLLAASFFSCGVSTILQTWMGSRLPLVQAPSLEFLIPALALTSQKLPLAIQTTGNSSLVLHLCRGPDCHGREQWNTSLQEVSGAVVVSGLLQGTVGLLGSPGRLFPHCGPLVLAPSLVVAGLSVHREVAQFCSAHWGLAWLVILLMVLCSQHIGSCQLPLWPWRTASTSSAHTHLPAFRLFSVLIPVVCVWIISALLGLSVVPLELSAPTQSPWIWLPHPGEWDWPLLTPRALAAGISMALAASTSSLGCYALCGRLLHFPPPPPHACNRGLSLEGLGSVLAGLLGSPMGTASSFPNVGTAGLIQAGSRQVAYLVGLFCVGLGFSPRLAQFLTTIPLPVLGGVLGVTQAVVLSTGFSSFHLADIDSGRNVFIVGFSIFMALLLPRWFREGPVLLSTGWSPLDVLLRSLLAEPIFLAGLLGFLLENTIPGTRLERGLGQGLPSPFTVQEARMPQKSREKVAQEYGLPFPIQNLCTCVPQPLRCLCPLPGDAGNEEEGSPEPGEMADLLPGSGAPCPASSREGLRSQ
;
A
#
# COMPACT_ATOMS: atom_id res chain seq x y z
N MET A 1 -23.68 56.58 -40.81
CA MET A 1 -23.00 55.57 -39.97
C MET A 1 -23.17 56.03 -38.52
N ASN A 2 -24.15 55.48 -37.80
CA ASN A 2 -24.62 56.04 -36.54
C ASN A 2 -24.94 54.93 -35.52
N ARG A 3 -24.65 55.25 -34.25
CA ARG A 3 -25.19 54.75 -32.97
C ARG A 3 -24.55 53.54 -32.26
N SER A 4 -23.80 53.89 -31.22
CA SER A 4 -23.95 53.61 -29.76
C SER A 4 -24.34 52.21 -29.23
N PRO A 5 -23.81 51.82 -28.04
CA PRO A 5 -24.12 50.57 -27.33
C PRO A 5 -25.16 50.72 -26.19
N LEU A 6 -25.52 49.57 -25.58
CA LEU A 6 -26.29 49.28 -24.35
C LEU A 6 -27.83 49.17 -24.47
N HIS A 7 -28.36 47.96 -24.19
CA HIS A 7 -29.47 47.70 -23.25
C HIS A 7 -29.73 46.17 -23.03
N PRO A 8 -30.47 45.76 -21.98
CA PRO A 8 -30.24 44.58 -21.15
C PRO A 8 -31.21 43.43 -21.47
N VAL A 9 -30.88 42.21 -21.04
CA VAL A 9 -31.85 41.09 -21.03
C VAL A 9 -32.48 40.96 -19.65
N GLN A 10 -33.81 41.01 -19.65
CA GLN A 10 -34.73 41.07 -18.52
C GLN A 10 -34.73 39.78 -17.67
N LEU A 11 -34.71 39.96 -16.35
CA LEU A 11 -35.24 38.98 -15.39
C LEU A 11 -36.76 38.84 -15.59
N ARG A 12 -37.22 37.65 -15.93
CA ARG A 12 -38.64 37.30 -15.98
C ARG A 12 -39.00 36.56 -14.69
N SER A 13 -39.71 37.22 -13.78
CA SER A 13 -40.42 36.57 -12.68
C SER A 13 -41.69 35.93 -13.23
N VAL A 14 -41.84 34.61 -13.07
CA VAL A 14 -43.12 33.91 -13.28
C VAL A 14 -43.32 32.94 -12.13
N GLY A 15 -44.44 33.14 -11.42
CA GLY A 15 -45.36 32.08 -11.02
C GLY A 15 -44.91 31.08 -9.96
N SER A 16 -45.37 31.31 -8.73
CA SER A 16 -45.65 30.26 -7.76
C SER A 16 -46.62 29.23 -8.35
N GLN A 17 -46.33 27.95 -8.08
CA GLN A 17 -47.15 26.75 -8.32
C GLN A 17 -47.21 26.27 -9.78
N ASP A 18 -46.31 25.35 -10.12
CA ASP A 18 -46.66 24.10 -10.83
C ASP A 18 -45.49 23.09 -10.76
N ALA A 19 -45.81 21.89 -10.25
CA ALA A 19 -45.15 20.59 -10.43
C ALA A 19 -43.60 20.53 -10.49
N LEU A 20 -42.96 20.28 -9.34
CA LEU A 20 -41.65 19.61 -9.30
C LEU A 20 -41.85 18.13 -9.00
N THR A 21 -42.17 17.34 -10.02
CA THR A 21 -41.94 15.90 -9.98
C THR A 21 -40.45 15.68 -9.74
N SER A 22 -40.11 15.08 -8.60
CA SER A 22 -38.75 14.67 -8.28
C SER A 22 -38.24 13.74 -9.39
N LEU A 23 -37.33 14.23 -10.23
CA LEU A 23 -36.50 13.35 -11.05
C LEU A 23 -35.82 12.37 -10.10
N PRO A 24 -35.99 11.05 -10.29
CA PRO A 24 -35.27 10.09 -9.47
C PRO A 24 -33.76 10.32 -9.66
N PRO A 25 -32.95 10.10 -8.61
CA PRO A 25 -31.50 10.17 -8.76
C PRO A 25 -31.10 9.21 -9.88
N PRO A 26 -30.12 9.58 -10.74
CA PRO A 26 -29.64 8.67 -11.77
C PRO A 26 -29.24 7.35 -11.10
N GLU A 27 -29.88 6.25 -11.52
CA GLU A 27 -29.47 4.92 -11.10
C GLU A 27 -27.96 4.78 -11.34
N PRO A 28 -27.21 4.17 -10.41
CA PRO A 28 -25.80 3.92 -10.64
C PRO A 28 -25.68 3.03 -11.87
N GLN A 29 -25.25 3.64 -12.99
CA GLN A 29 -24.94 2.92 -14.21
C GLN A 29 -23.88 1.88 -13.85
N SER A 30 -24.29 0.62 -13.77
CA SER A 30 -23.36 -0.50 -13.70
C SER A 30 -22.47 -0.42 -14.94
N PRO A 31 -21.13 -0.34 -14.82
CA PRO A 31 -20.28 -0.30 -15.99
C PRO A 31 -20.52 -1.58 -16.81
N SER A 32 -20.93 -1.38 -18.07
CA SER A 32 -21.30 -2.40 -19.07
C SER A 32 -20.17 -3.37 -19.47
N HIS A 33 -19.04 -3.34 -18.77
CA HIS A 33 -17.88 -4.22 -19.00
C HIS A 33 -17.24 -4.71 -17.68
N SER A 34 -18.04 -5.07 -16.67
CA SER A 34 -17.51 -5.76 -15.49
C SER A 34 -17.26 -7.24 -15.78
N TRP A 35 -16.05 -7.54 -16.24
CA TRP A 35 -15.59 -8.92 -16.47
C TRP A 35 -15.68 -9.76 -15.18
N PRO A 36 -15.98 -11.06 -15.27
CA PRO A 36 -16.09 -11.93 -14.10
C PRO A 36 -14.74 -12.04 -13.39
N ARG A 37 -14.73 -11.68 -12.10
CA ARG A 37 -13.55 -11.68 -11.23
C ARG A 37 -13.23 -13.09 -10.74
N LEU A 38 -11.94 -13.42 -10.68
CA LEU A 38 -11.47 -14.69 -10.15
C LEU A 38 -10.99 -14.50 -8.70
N CYS A 39 -11.93 -14.53 -7.75
CA CYS A 39 -11.64 -14.49 -6.31
C CYS A 39 -11.73 -15.86 -5.62
N GLY A 40 -12.24 -16.89 -6.32
CA GLY A 40 -12.39 -18.26 -5.79
C GLY A 40 -11.09 -19.09 -5.81
N PRO A 41 -11.16 -20.38 -5.45
CA PRO A 41 -10.07 -21.32 -5.69
C PRO A 41 -9.89 -21.54 -7.19
N LEU A 42 -8.70 -21.28 -7.70
CA LEU A 42 -8.34 -21.48 -9.11
C LEU A 42 -7.68 -22.85 -9.29
N PRO A 43 -7.69 -23.43 -10.50
CA PRO A 43 -6.87 -24.59 -10.80
C PRO A 43 -5.41 -24.35 -10.38
N TRP A 44 -4.78 -25.36 -9.79
CA TRP A 44 -3.42 -25.24 -9.24
C TRP A 44 -2.40 -24.71 -10.25
N GLY A 45 -2.43 -25.19 -11.49
CA GLY A 45 -1.52 -24.72 -12.55
C GLY A 45 -1.68 -23.22 -12.85
N LEU A 46 -2.92 -22.73 -12.95
CA LEU A 46 -3.20 -21.31 -13.15
C LEU A 46 -2.75 -20.48 -11.94
N SER A 47 -3.02 -20.96 -10.73
CA SER A 47 -2.58 -20.30 -9.50
C SER A 47 -1.06 -20.19 -9.40
N CYS A 48 -0.32 -21.24 -9.81
CA CYS A 48 1.14 -21.23 -9.86
C CYS A 48 1.68 -20.19 -10.87
N LEU A 49 1.08 -20.08 -12.06
CA LEU A 49 1.52 -19.09 -13.06
C LEU A 49 1.23 -17.65 -12.60
N LEU A 50 0.07 -17.42 -11.98
CA LEU A 50 -0.25 -16.12 -11.38
C LEU A 50 0.69 -15.80 -10.21
N ALA A 51 1.03 -16.78 -9.39
CA ALA A 51 1.99 -16.61 -8.32
C ALA A 51 3.39 -16.27 -8.86
N LEU A 52 3.85 -16.94 -9.91
CA LEU A 52 5.11 -16.62 -10.58
C LEU A 52 5.12 -15.17 -11.10
N GLN A 53 4.00 -14.70 -11.65
CA GLN A 53 3.86 -13.31 -12.09
C GLN A 53 4.05 -12.32 -10.94
N HIS A 54 3.41 -12.55 -9.80
CA HIS A 54 3.59 -11.72 -8.60
C HIS A 54 5.02 -11.80 -8.03
N VAL A 55 5.67 -12.97 -8.09
CA VAL A 55 7.08 -13.12 -7.73
C VAL A 55 7.99 -12.30 -8.66
N LEU A 56 7.72 -12.23 -9.97
CA LEU A 56 8.49 -11.38 -10.90
C LEU A 56 8.32 -9.88 -10.61
N VAL A 57 7.11 -9.45 -10.27
CA VAL A 57 6.83 -8.06 -9.84
C VAL A 57 7.56 -7.76 -8.53
N LEU A 58 7.52 -8.68 -7.57
CA LEU A 58 8.25 -8.58 -6.31
C LEU A 58 9.78 -8.55 -6.53
N ALA A 59 10.31 -9.41 -7.42
CA ALA A 59 11.72 -9.43 -7.78
C ALA A 59 12.19 -8.10 -8.36
N SER A 60 11.35 -7.46 -9.19
CA SER A 60 11.61 -6.11 -9.72
C SER A 60 11.80 -5.08 -8.60
N LEU A 61 10.95 -5.14 -7.57
CA LEU A 61 11.02 -4.24 -6.42
C LEU A 61 12.24 -4.54 -5.52
N LEU A 62 12.55 -5.82 -5.29
CA LEU A 62 13.73 -6.26 -4.54
C LEU A 62 15.03 -5.83 -5.23
N CYS A 63 15.18 -6.11 -6.52
CA CYS A 63 16.36 -5.71 -7.28
C CYS A 63 16.51 -4.18 -7.30
N ALA A 64 15.42 -3.44 -7.54
CA ALA A 64 15.42 -1.99 -7.51
C ALA A 64 15.89 -1.43 -6.15
N SER A 65 15.28 -1.92 -5.07
CA SER A 65 15.57 -1.45 -3.72
C SER A 65 16.99 -1.79 -3.26
N HIS A 66 17.47 -2.99 -3.58
CA HIS A 66 18.84 -3.40 -3.27
C HIS A 66 19.85 -2.62 -4.13
N LEU A 67 19.57 -2.33 -5.40
CA LEU A 67 20.45 -1.48 -6.23
C LEU A 67 20.57 -0.07 -5.69
N LEU A 68 19.46 0.54 -5.28
CA LEU A 68 19.47 1.88 -4.69
C LEU A 68 20.24 1.89 -3.36
N LEU A 69 20.14 0.81 -2.59
CA LEU A 69 20.93 0.62 -1.37
C LEU A 69 22.42 0.40 -1.67
N LEU A 70 22.78 -0.46 -2.62
CA LEU A 70 24.18 -0.70 -2.99
C LEU A 70 24.85 0.56 -3.57
N HIS A 71 24.12 1.38 -4.32
CA HIS A 71 24.65 2.65 -4.83
C HIS A 71 24.94 3.67 -3.72
N SER A 72 24.29 3.53 -2.56
CA SER A 72 24.38 4.47 -1.45
C SER A 72 25.24 3.97 -0.28
N LEU A 73 25.44 2.67 -0.15
CA LEU A 73 26.32 2.04 0.84
C LEU A 73 27.52 1.41 0.14
N LEU A 74 28.75 1.84 0.47
CA LEU A 74 29.98 1.36 -0.16
C LEU A 74 30.05 -0.18 -0.24
N PRO A 75 30.72 -0.77 -1.25
CA PRO A 75 30.82 -2.21 -1.41
C PRO A 75 31.67 -2.84 -0.29
N GLY A 76 31.00 -3.33 0.76
CA GLY A 76 31.55 -4.25 1.75
C GLY A 76 31.11 -5.68 1.46
N GLY A 77 31.87 -6.67 1.96
CA GLY A 77 31.85 -8.09 1.53
C GLY A 77 30.59 -8.93 1.77
N LEU A 78 29.40 -8.33 1.81
CA LEU A 78 28.11 -9.02 1.70
C LEU A 78 27.96 -9.57 0.28
N SER A 79 27.59 -10.85 0.13
CA SER A 79 27.23 -11.35 -1.18
C SER A 79 25.81 -10.83 -1.55
N PRO A 80 25.65 -10.07 -2.64
CA PRO A 80 24.34 -9.49 -2.99
C PRO A 80 23.25 -10.55 -3.18
N SER A 81 23.64 -11.75 -3.63
CA SER A 81 22.74 -12.88 -3.84
C SER A 81 22.21 -13.49 -2.55
N GLN A 82 23.03 -13.60 -1.48
CA GLN A 82 22.54 -14.04 -0.17
C GLN A 82 21.63 -12.99 0.47
N LEU A 83 21.96 -11.71 0.36
CA LEU A 83 21.12 -10.64 0.88
C LEU A 83 19.75 -10.62 0.18
N LEU A 84 19.76 -10.77 -1.14
CA LEU A 84 18.54 -10.88 -1.94
C LEU A 84 17.73 -12.11 -1.53
N ALA A 85 18.37 -13.26 -1.31
CA ALA A 85 17.73 -14.48 -0.84
C ALA A 85 17.13 -14.31 0.57
N ALA A 86 17.83 -13.69 1.51
CA ALA A 86 17.32 -13.36 2.85
C ALA A 86 16.05 -12.48 2.78
N SER A 87 16.06 -11.51 1.88
CA SER A 87 14.92 -10.63 1.64
C SER A 87 13.74 -11.38 1.01
N PHE A 88 13.97 -12.28 0.04
CA PHE A 88 12.93 -13.18 -0.47
C PHE A 88 12.35 -14.07 0.62
N PHE A 89 13.20 -14.63 1.49
CA PHE A 89 12.77 -15.49 2.58
C PHE A 89 11.85 -14.75 3.57
N SER A 90 12.28 -13.58 4.07
CA SER A 90 11.50 -12.77 5.00
C SER A 90 10.19 -12.26 4.38
N CYS A 91 10.22 -11.80 3.13
CA CYS A 91 9.01 -11.41 2.38
C CYS A 91 8.05 -12.60 2.18
N GLY A 92 8.58 -13.79 1.92
CA GLY A 92 7.80 -15.00 1.75
C GLY A 92 7.08 -15.41 3.03
N VAL A 93 7.79 -15.46 4.16
CA VAL A 93 7.22 -15.72 5.49
C VAL A 93 6.18 -14.66 5.84
N SER A 94 6.50 -13.38 5.66
CA SER A 94 5.58 -12.25 5.93
C SER A 94 4.31 -12.34 5.08
N THR A 95 4.42 -12.70 3.79
CA THR A 95 3.27 -12.90 2.88
C THR A 95 2.38 -14.06 3.32
N ILE A 96 2.96 -15.18 3.75
CA ILE A 96 2.21 -16.33 4.27
C ILE A 96 1.45 -15.92 5.54
N LEU A 97 2.12 -15.26 6.49
CA LEU A 97 1.49 -14.79 7.72
C LEU A 97 0.35 -13.81 7.43
N GLN A 98 0.57 -12.86 6.52
CA GLN A 98 -0.41 -11.84 6.16
C GLN A 98 -1.68 -12.43 5.54
N THR A 99 -1.51 -13.41 4.65
CA THR A 99 -2.63 -14.07 3.95
C THR A 99 -3.35 -15.09 4.84
N TRP A 100 -2.62 -15.75 5.74
CA TRP A 100 -3.17 -16.79 6.61
C TRP A 100 -3.92 -16.21 7.83
N MET A 101 -3.27 -15.31 8.58
CA MET A 101 -3.77 -14.75 9.85
C MET A 101 -3.87 -13.22 9.87
N GLY A 102 -3.15 -12.52 9.00
CA GLY A 102 -3.04 -11.05 9.03
C GLY A 102 -4.31 -10.37 8.56
N SER A 103 -4.21 -9.52 7.53
CA SER A 103 -5.40 -8.88 6.97
C SER A 103 -6.30 -9.84 6.19
N ARG A 104 -5.82 -11.05 5.81
CA ARG A 104 -6.51 -12.01 4.92
C ARG A 104 -6.75 -11.46 3.50
N LEU A 105 -6.28 -10.26 3.18
CA LEU A 105 -6.28 -9.80 1.79
C LEU A 105 -5.19 -10.55 1.01
N PRO A 106 -5.33 -10.72 -0.32
CA PRO A 106 -4.30 -11.30 -1.19
C PRO A 106 -3.14 -10.31 -1.40
N LEU A 107 -2.49 -9.91 -0.30
CA LEU A 107 -1.40 -8.94 -0.29
C LEU A 107 -0.06 -9.65 -0.29
N VAL A 108 0.82 -9.22 -1.18
CA VAL A 108 2.22 -9.65 -1.21
C VAL A 108 3.04 -8.65 -0.39
N GLN A 109 3.83 -9.16 0.54
CA GLN A 109 4.76 -8.38 1.35
C GLN A 109 6.08 -8.22 0.60
N ALA A 110 6.68 -7.04 0.68
CA ALA A 110 7.87 -6.67 -0.08
C ALA A 110 8.75 -5.70 0.72
N PRO A 111 10.05 -5.55 0.37
CA PRO A 111 10.81 -4.41 0.84
C PRO A 111 10.17 -3.11 0.33
N SER A 112 10.01 -2.11 1.20
CA SER A 112 9.48 -0.80 0.81
C SER A 112 10.52 0.30 0.87
N LEU A 113 10.33 1.31 0.02
CA LEU A 113 11.19 2.51 0.00
C LEU A 113 11.12 3.30 1.32
N GLU A 114 10.08 3.06 2.14
CA GLU A 114 9.94 3.66 3.47
C GLU A 114 11.00 3.21 4.47
N PHE A 115 11.65 2.08 4.23
CA PHE A 115 12.82 1.67 5.01
C PHE A 115 14.10 2.27 4.45
N LEU A 116 14.16 2.54 3.14
CA LEU A 116 15.35 3.06 2.49
C LEU A 116 15.65 4.50 2.92
N ILE A 117 14.63 5.38 2.97
CA ILE A 117 14.83 6.80 3.27
C ILE A 117 15.42 7.01 4.69
N PRO A 118 14.88 6.41 5.77
CA PRO A 118 15.48 6.53 7.09
C PRO A 118 16.83 5.81 7.20
N ALA A 119 17.05 4.72 6.47
CA ALA A 119 18.35 4.04 6.42
C ALA A 119 19.43 4.96 5.81
N LEU A 120 19.11 5.68 4.74
CA LEU A 120 19.99 6.68 4.12
C LEU A 120 20.23 7.87 5.05
N ALA A 121 19.20 8.34 5.75
CA ALA A 121 19.35 9.42 6.73
C ALA A 121 20.30 9.02 7.88
N LEU A 122 20.23 7.76 8.31
CA LEU A 122 21.09 7.20 9.35
C LEU A 122 22.55 7.07 8.89
N THR A 123 22.78 6.65 7.64
CA THR A 123 24.13 6.39 7.10
C THR A 123 24.82 7.64 6.55
N SER A 124 24.06 8.58 5.98
CA SER A 124 24.60 9.83 5.39
C SER A 124 25.28 10.75 6.40
N GLN A 125 24.93 10.69 7.69
CA GLN A 125 25.65 11.43 8.75
C GLN A 125 27.01 10.82 9.09
N LYS A 126 27.27 9.55 8.73
CA LYS A 126 28.56 8.87 8.93
C LYS A 126 29.48 8.95 7.73
N LEU A 127 28.96 9.29 6.55
CA LEU A 127 29.78 9.44 5.34
C LEU A 127 30.62 10.72 5.50
N PRO A 128 31.96 10.67 5.29
CA PRO A 128 32.78 11.85 5.44
C PRO A 128 32.25 12.93 4.50
N LEU A 129 31.90 14.07 5.09
CA LEU A 129 31.57 15.32 4.41
C LEU A 129 32.49 15.48 3.20
N ALA A 130 31.89 15.61 2.01
CA ALA A 130 32.59 16.16 0.88
C ALA A 130 33.14 17.52 1.33
N ILE A 131 34.46 17.58 1.56
CA ILE A 131 35.14 18.83 1.87
C ILE A 131 34.92 19.72 0.66
N GLN A 132 34.06 20.71 0.82
CA GLN A 132 33.79 21.73 -0.18
C GLN A 132 35.01 22.64 -0.21
N THR A 133 36.02 22.30 -1.00
CA THR A 133 37.07 23.27 -1.34
C THR A 133 36.45 24.34 -2.22
N THR A 134 36.41 25.57 -1.71
CA THR A 134 36.00 26.77 -2.44
C THR A 134 36.87 26.94 -3.68
N GLY A 135 36.30 26.65 -4.85
CA GLY A 135 36.91 26.94 -6.15
C GLY A 135 36.87 25.78 -7.15
N ASN A 136 35.69 25.56 -7.74
CA ASN A 136 35.42 25.05 -9.11
C ASN A 136 34.13 24.21 -9.11
N SER A 137 33.15 24.68 -9.88
CA SER A 137 31.82 24.10 -10.04
C SER A 137 31.83 22.87 -10.94
N SER A 138 32.37 21.78 -10.43
CA SER A 138 32.03 20.42 -10.87
C SER A 138 31.97 19.54 -9.63
N LEU A 139 30.75 19.09 -9.28
CA LEU A 139 30.50 18.18 -8.18
C LEU A 139 31.03 16.79 -8.56
N VAL A 140 32.32 16.57 -8.42
CA VAL A 140 32.93 15.25 -8.55
C VAL A 140 32.90 14.60 -7.16
N LEU A 141 32.12 13.53 -7.04
CA LEU A 141 32.11 12.65 -5.87
C LEU A 141 33.49 11.98 -5.77
N HIS A 142 34.43 12.59 -5.06
CA HIS A 142 35.72 11.96 -4.79
C HIS A 142 35.50 10.78 -3.83
N LEU A 143 35.51 9.56 -4.37
CA LEU A 143 35.69 8.35 -3.56
C LEU A 143 36.97 8.52 -2.74
N CYS A 144 36.86 8.37 -1.41
CA CYS A 144 37.99 8.30 -0.52
C CYS A 144 38.86 7.09 -0.91
N ARG A 145 39.92 7.34 -1.68
CA ARG A 145 40.89 6.35 -2.16
C ARG A 145 42.26 6.70 -1.58
N GLY A 146 42.36 6.62 -0.26
CA GLY A 146 43.60 6.85 0.49
C GLY A 146 43.90 5.68 1.44
N PRO A 147 45.18 5.46 1.80
CA PRO A 147 45.61 4.37 2.67
C PRO A 147 45.08 4.46 4.12
N ASP A 148 44.57 5.63 4.54
CA ASP A 148 44.02 5.89 5.89
C ASP A 148 42.49 5.71 5.99
N CYS A 149 41.85 5.11 4.98
CA CYS A 149 40.41 4.83 5.02
C CYS A 149 40.11 3.54 5.80
N HIS A 150 39.72 3.66 7.07
CA HIS A 150 39.10 2.60 7.90
C HIS A 150 37.68 2.18 7.41
N GLY A 151 37.50 2.00 6.10
CA GLY A 151 36.17 1.93 5.46
C GLY A 151 35.36 0.65 5.72
N ARG A 152 35.98 -0.46 6.15
CA ARG A 152 35.29 -1.75 6.32
C ARG A 152 34.58 -1.90 7.68
N GLU A 153 35.19 -1.43 8.76
CA GLU A 153 34.61 -1.47 10.11
C GLU A 153 33.44 -0.47 10.25
N GLN A 154 33.57 0.70 9.64
CA GLN A 154 32.54 1.75 9.64
C GLN A 154 31.29 1.37 8.81
N TRP A 155 31.47 0.47 7.84
CA TRP A 155 30.38 -0.07 7.02
C TRP A 155 29.59 -1.18 7.73
N ASN A 156 30.28 -2.17 8.32
CA ASN A 156 29.62 -3.23 9.12
C ASN A 156 28.76 -2.61 10.22
N THR A 157 29.29 -1.62 10.93
CA THR A 157 28.55 -0.92 12.00
C THR A 157 27.37 -0.10 11.49
N SER A 158 27.43 0.45 10.27
CA SER A 158 26.30 1.19 9.68
C SER A 158 25.17 0.24 9.28
N LEU A 159 25.49 -0.93 8.71
CA LEU A 159 24.50 -1.95 8.40
C LEU A 159 23.87 -2.57 9.64
N GLN A 160 24.66 -2.84 10.69
CA GLN A 160 24.14 -3.29 11.98
C GLN A 160 23.18 -2.27 12.60
N GLU A 161 23.48 -0.97 12.50
CA GLU A 161 22.57 0.10 12.95
C GLU A 161 21.27 0.16 12.14
N VAL A 162 21.35 0.00 10.81
CA VAL A 162 20.16 -0.04 9.93
C VAL A 162 19.32 -1.28 10.22
N SER A 163 19.94 -2.46 10.33
CA SER A 163 19.27 -3.70 10.75
C SER A 163 18.60 -3.54 12.13
N GLY A 164 19.27 -2.88 13.08
CA GLY A 164 18.69 -2.49 14.36
C GLY A 164 17.47 -1.59 14.23
N ALA A 165 17.52 -0.59 13.35
CA ALA A 165 16.37 0.27 13.05
C ALA A 165 15.19 -0.52 12.44
N VAL A 166 15.45 -1.49 11.56
CA VAL A 166 14.43 -2.37 10.98
C VAL A 166 13.78 -3.25 12.05
N VAL A 167 14.56 -3.82 12.99
CA VAL A 167 14.02 -4.60 14.12
C VAL A 167 13.15 -3.71 15.02
N VAL A 168 13.62 -2.51 15.37
CA VAL A 168 12.82 -1.53 16.13
C VAL A 168 11.52 -1.21 15.40
N SER A 169 11.59 -1.00 14.09
CA SER A 169 10.43 -0.72 13.27
C SER A 169 9.40 -1.84 13.35
N GLY A 170 9.83 -3.10 13.16
CA GLY A 170 8.95 -4.26 13.24
C GLY A 170 8.34 -4.46 14.63
N LEU A 171 9.09 -4.23 15.71
CA LEU A 171 8.58 -4.28 17.08
C LEU A 171 7.53 -3.19 17.32
N LEU A 172 7.80 -1.96 16.87
CA LEU A 172 6.86 -0.84 17.01
C LEU A 172 5.59 -1.06 16.18
N GLN A 173 5.74 -1.46 14.93
CA GLN A 173 4.63 -1.79 14.03
C GLN A 173 3.78 -2.95 14.59
N GLY A 174 4.45 -3.98 15.10
CA GLY A 174 3.85 -5.11 15.81
C GLY A 174 3.01 -4.66 16.99
N THR A 175 3.60 -3.90 17.91
CA THR A 175 2.93 -3.39 19.12
C THR A 175 1.78 -2.43 18.80
N VAL A 176 1.93 -1.53 17.83
CA VAL A 176 0.87 -0.65 17.34
C VAL A 176 -0.31 -1.46 16.80
N GLY A 177 -0.05 -2.53 16.04
CA GLY A 177 -1.07 -3.46 15.56
C GLY A 177 -1.77 -4.19 16.72
N LEU A 178 -1.03 -4.68 17.72
CA LEU A 178 -1.58 -5.36 18.89
C LEU A 178 -2.48 -4.45 19.74
N LEU A 179 -2.08 -3.19 19.94
CA LEU A 179 -2.84 -2.17 20.69
C LEU A 179 -4.13 -1.72 19.99
N GLY A 180 -4.31 -2.10 18.73
CA GLY A 180 -5.50 -1.77 17.95
C GLY A 180 -5.55 -0.34 17.42
N SER A 181 -4.45 0.40 17.48
CA SER A 181 -4.36 1.79 17.01
C SER A 181 -4.75 1.95 15.53
N PRO A 182 -4.33 1.07 14.59
CA PRO A 182 -4.73 1.18 13.18
C PRO A 182 -6.25 1.06 13.02
N GLY A 183 -6.88 0.13 13.74
CA GLY A 183 -8.31 -0.08 13.70
C GLY A 183 -9.12 1.10 14.25
N ARG A 184 -8.53 1.92 15.13
CA ARG A 184 -9.14 3.16 15.62
C ARG A 184 -8.91 4.34 14.68
N LEU A 185 -7.70 4.46 14.11
CA LEU A 185 -7.33 5.59 13.26
C LEU A 185 -7.89 5.47 11.84
N PHE A 186 -7.79 4.28 11.25
CA PHE A 186 -8.11 4.04 9.84
C PHE A 186 -9.57 4.37 9.44
N PRO A 187 -10.59 4.16 10.31
CA PRO A 187 -11.96 4.63 10.03
C PRO A 187 -12.10 6.15 9.86
N HIS A 188 -11.18 6.93 10.43
CA HIS A 188 -11.15 8.38 10.30
C HIS A 188 -10.41 8.84 9.03
N CYS A 189 -9.75 7.93 8.31
CA CYS A 189 -9.11 8.22 7.02
C CYS A 189 -10.16 8.17 5.91
N GLY A 190 -10.83 9.30 5.68
CA GLY A 190 -11.78 9.46 4.57
C GLY A 190 -11.13 9.44 3.18
N PRO A 191 -11.93 9.54 2.11
CA PRO A 191 -11.44 9.60 0.74
C PRO A 191 -10.38 10.70 0.52
N LEU A 192 -10.52 11.84 1.18
CA LEU A 192 -9.61 12.99 1.09
C LEU A 192 -8.24 12.76 1.76
N VAL A 193 -8.07 11.70 2.54
CA VAL A 193 -6.78 11.29 3.11
C VAL A 193 -6.15 10.19 2.26
N LEU A 194 -6.95 9.18 1.90
CA LEU A 194 -6.47 8.01 1.16
C LEU A 194 -6.15 8.33 -0.30
N ALA A 195 -6.98 9.13 -0.97
CA ALA A 195 -6.80 9.43 -2.39
C ALA A 195 -5.49 10.20 -2.67
N PRO A 196 -5.16 11.30 -1.95
CA PRO A 196 -3.85 11.95 -2.08
C PRO A 196 -2.68 11.02 -1.77
N SER A 197 -2.81 10.18 -0.74
CA SER A 197 -1.77 9.21 -0.37
C SER A 197 -1.47 8.21 -1.48
N LEU A 198 -2.51 7.70 -2.16
CA LEU A 198 -2.37 6.79 -3.30
C LEU A 198 -1.81 7.49 -4.55
N VAL A 199 -2.23 8.73 -4.81
CA VAL A 199 -1.67 9.56 -5.90
C VAL A 199 -0.17 9.77 -5.68
N VAL A 200 0.22 10.15 -4.46
CA VAL A 200 1.62 10.35 -4.09
C VAL A 200 2.40 9.04 -4.09
N ALA A 201 1.81 7.93 -3.66
CA ALA A 201 2.44 6.61 -3.73
C ALA A 201 2.84 6.28 -5.18
N GLY A 202 1.94 6.45 -6.15
CA GLY A 202 2.22 6.23 -7.56
C GLY A 202 3.22 7.23 -8.16
N LEU A 203 3.14 8.51 -7.80
CA LEU A 203 4.05 9.55 -8.30
C LEU A 203 5.45 9.47 -7.69
N SER A 204 5.60 9.01 -6.45
CA SER A 204 6.88 9.07 -5.72
C SER A 204 8.01 8.26 -6.36
N VAL A 205 7.68 7.18 -7.08
CA VAL A 205 8.64 6.22 -7.67
C VAL A 205 9.04 6.59 -9.12
N HIS A 206 8.53 7.70 -9.66
CA HIS A 206 8.78 8.11 -11.06
C HIS A 206 10.27 8.25 -11.42
N ARG A 207 11.11 8.73 -10.48
CA ARG A 207 12.54 8.96 -10.72
C ARG A 207 13.29 7.64 -10.88
N GLU A 208 13.01 6.71 -9.99
CA GLU A 208 13.62 5.38 -9.95
C GLU A 208 13.18 4.58 -11.20
N VAL A 209 11.90 4.64 -11.57
CA VAL A 209 11.38 4.06 -12.82
C VAL A 209 12.09 4.66 -14.03
N ALA A 210 12.22 5.98 -14.10
CA ALA A 210 12.91 6.65 -15.20
C ALA A 210 14.38 6.23 -15.30
N GLN A 211 15.08 6.12 -14.17
CA GLN A 211 16.47 5.64 -14.12
C GLN A 211 16.61 4.23 -14.71
N PHE A 212 15.73 3.29 -14.32
CA PHE A 212 15.78 1.93 -14.86
C PHE A 212 15.42 1.85 -16.34
N CYS A 213 14.39 2.58 -16.77
CA CYS A 213 14.00 2.66 -18.18
C CYS A 213 15.09 3.31 -19.04
N SER A 214 15.85 4.26 -18.49
CA SER A 214 16.91 4.97 -19.22
C SER A 214 18.09 4.07 -19.61
N ALA A 215 18.27 2.92 -18.93
CA ALA A 215 19.32 1.95 -19.26
C ALA A 215 19.22 1.47 -20.71
N HIS A 216 18.00 1.16 -21.18
CA HIS A 216 17.66 0.96 -22.58
C HIS A 216 16.19 1.27 -22.84
N TRP A 217 15.93 2.49 -23.32
CA TRP A 217 14.58 3.00 -23.55
C TRP A 217 13.76 2.13 -24.53
N GLY A 218 14.40 1.49 -25.51
CA GLY A 218 13.73 0.62 -26.49
C GLY A 218 13.15 -0.65 -25.86
N LEU A 219 13.89 -1.31 -24.97
CA LEU A 219 13.42 -2.49 -24.24
C LEU A 219 12.33 -2.11 -23.22
N ALA A 220 12.50 -0.98 -22.54
CA ALA A 220 11.48 -0.44 -21.63
C ALA A 220 10.17 -0.14 -22.38
N TRP A 221 10.27 0.53 -23.53
CA TRP A 221 9.10 0.83 -24.36
C TRP A 221 8.42 -0.43 -24.87
N LEU A 222 9.21 -1.43 -25.32
CA LEU A 222 8.69 -2.72 -25.79
C LEU A 222 7.89 -3.45 -24.70
N VAL A 223 8.42 -3.54 -23.46
CA VAL A 223 7.69 -4.22 -22.38
C VAL A 223 6.43 -3.45 -22.00
N ILE A 224 6.48 -2.12 -21.93
CA ILE A 224 5.30 -1.28 -21.61
C ILE A 224 4.23 -1.45 -22.69
N LEU A 225 4.61 -1.37 -23.97
CA LEU A 225 3.69 -1.56 -25.09
C LEU A 225 3.02 -2.94 -25.02
N LEU A 226 3.80 -3.99 -24.78
CA LEU A 226 3.29 -5.35 -24.73
C LEU A 226 2.38 -5.57 -23.50
N MET A 227 2.70 -4.98 -22.35
CA MET A 227 1.81 -4.97 -21.17
C MET A 227 0.48 -4.26 -21.46
N VAL A 228 0.50 -3.10 -22.11
CA VAL A 228 -0.72 -2.37 -22.50
C VAL A 228 -1.52 -3.15 -23.54
N LEU A 229 -0.86 -3.73 -24.54
CA LEU A 229 -1.49 -4.56 -25.57
C LEU A 229 -2.19 -5.78 -24.96
N CYS A 230 -1.50 -6.53 -24.09
CA CYS A 230 -2.05 -7.72 -23.44
C CYS A 230 -3.19 -7.37 -22.48
N SER A 231 -3.07 -6.29 -21.70
CA SER A 231 -4.07 -5.92 -20.69
C SER A 231 -5.29 -5.18 -21.25
N GLN A 232 -5.09 -4.22 -22.16
CA GLN A 232 -6.15 -3.30 -22.60
C GLN A 232 -6.75 -3.67 -23.96
N HIS A 233 -5.92 -4.04 -24.94
CA HIS A 233 -6.37 -4.25 -26.32
C HIS A 233 -6.81 -5.69 -26.59
N ILE A 234 -6.05 -6.67 -26.12
CA ILE A 234 -6.26 -8.11 -26.37
C ILE A 234 -6.81 -8.80 -25.09
N GLY A 235 -7.07 -8.05 -24.02
CA GLY A 235 -7.55 -8.60 -22.74
C GLY A 235 -8.90 -9.31 -22.82
N SER A 236 -9.73 -8.95 -23.82
CA SER A 236 -11.03 -9.56 -24.09
C SER A 236 -10.94 -10.86 -24.91
N CYS A 237 -9.78 -11.15 -25.51
CA CYS A 237 -9.60 -12.35 -26.33
C CYS A 237 -9.54 -13.59 -25.44
N GLN A 238 -10.58 -14.41 -25.54
CA GLN A 238 -10.68 -15.68 -24.82
C GLN A 238 -9.96 -16.76 -25.63
N LEU A 239 -8.95 -17.39 -25.02
CA LEU A 239 -8.27 -18.53 -25.62
C LEU A 239 -8.95 -19.82 -25.13
N PRO A 240 -9.33 -20.76 -26.04
CA PRO A 240 -9.74 -22.09 -25.64
C PRO A 240 -8.51 -22.82 -25.11
N LEU A 241 -8.41 -23.03 -23.80
CA LEU A 241 -7.33 -23.83 -23.24
C LEU A 241 -7.46 -25.27 -23.75
N TRP A 242 -6.34 -25.84 -24.20
CA TRP A 242 -6.25 -27.26 -24.53
C TRP A 242 -6.66 -28.08 -23.29
N PRO A 243 -7.55 -29.08 -23.41
CA PRO A 243 -7.98 -29.87 -22.28
C PRO A 243 -6.78 -30.65 -21.73
N TRP A 244 -6.21 -30.17 -20.63
CA TRP A 244 -5.32 -30.99 -19.82
C TRP A 244 -6.17 -32.15 -19.30
N ARG A 245 -5.88 -33.37 -19.77
CA ARG A 245 -6.66 -34.58 -19.47
C ARG A 245 -6.89 -34.73 -17.96
N THR A 246 -8.12 -34.50 -17.53
CA THR A 246 -8.70 -35.19 -16.38
C THR A 246 -10.06 -35.70 -16.82
N ALA A 247 -10.18 -37.02 -16.92
CA ALA A 247 -11.42 -37.71 -17.20
C ALA A 247 -12.40 -37.47 -16.04
N SER A 248 -13.23 -36.44 -16.18
CA SER A 248 -14.48 -36.34 -15.43
C SER A 248 -15.48 -35.58 -16.29
N THR A 249 -16.63 -36.20 -16.47
CA THR A 249 -17.69 -35.86 -17.40
C THR A 249 -18.44 -34.60 -16.97
N SER A 250 -17.98 -33.44 -17.42
CA SER A 250 -18.82 -32.29 -17.81
C SER A 250 -17.97 -31.29 -18.59
N SER A 251 -18.04 -31.34 -19.93
CA SER A 251 -17.34 -30.42 -20.83
C SER A 251 -18.00 -29.03 -20.83
N ALA A 252 -17.82 -28.25 -19.77
CA ALA A 252 -17.94 -26.81 -19.85
C ALA A 252 -16.60 -26.26 -20.37
N HIS A 253 -16.57 -25.78 -21.61
CA HIS A 253 -15.41 -25.06 -22.13
C HIS A 253 -15.27 -23.76 -21.32
N THR A 254 -14.39 -23.76 -20.32
CA THR A 254 -14.10 -22.55 -19.54
C THR A 254 -13.23 -21.63 -20.37
N HIS A 255 -13.84 -20.63 -21.00
CA HIS A 255 -13.14 -19.56 -21.69
C HIS A 255 -12.42 -18.66 -20.67
N LEU A 256 -11.08 -18.60 -20.74
CA LEU A 256 -10.26 -17.78 -19.84
C LEU A 256 -9.57 -16.65 -20.62
N PRO A 257 -9.61 -15.40 -20.14
CA PRO A 257 -8.92 -14.27 -20.77
C PRO A 257 -7.41 -14.31 -20.47
N ALA A 258 -6.70 -15.23 -21.11
CA ALA A 258 -5.31 -15.53 -20.76
C ALA A 258 -4.36 -14.33 -20.94
N PHE A 259 -4.54 -13.49 -21.97
CA PHE A 259 -3.71 -12.30 -22.19
C PHE A 259 -3.86 -11.25 -21.09
N ARG A 260 -5.07 -11.11 -20.53
CA ARG A 260 -5.29 -10.25 -19.37
C ARG A 260 -4.71 -10.85 -18.10
N LEU A 261 -4.93 -12.14 -17.86
CA LEU A 261 -4.44 -12.83 -16.66
C LEU A 261 -2.91 -12.85 -16.57
N PHE A 262 -2.24 -12.95 -17.72
CA PHE A 262 -0.78 -12.99 -17.84
C PHE A 262 -0.18 -11.71 -18.43
N SER A 263 -0.86 -10.58 -18.23
CA SER A 263 -0.49 -9.30 -18.84
C SER A 263 0.82 -8.71 -18.32
N VAL A 264 1.47 -9.32 -17.33
CA VAL A 264 2.83 -8.98 -16.89
C VAL A 264 3.79 -10.11 -17.27
N LEU A 265 3.40 -11.37 -17.02
CA LEU A 265 4.26 -12.55 -17.24
C LEU A 265 4.66 -12.71 -18.72
N ILE A 266 3.69 -12.64 -19.64
CA ILE A 266 3.97 -12.78 -21.08
C ILE A 266 4.93 -11.68 -21.56
N PRO A 267 4.66 -10.38 -21.33
CA PRO A 267 5.57 -9.32 -21.71
C PRO A 267 6.98 -9.46 -21.15
N VAL A 268 7.10 -9.74 -19.84
CA VAL A 268 8.41 -9.88 -19.18
C VAL A 268 9.21 -11.01 -19.80
N VAL A 269 8.62 -12.20 -19.98
CA VAL A 269 9.30 -13.36 -20.58
C VAL A 269 9.70 -13.07 -22.02
N CYS A 270 8.80 -12.48 -22.83
CA CYS A 270 9.10 -12.14 -24.22
C CYS A 270 10.27 -11.16 -24.34
N VAL A 271 10.24 -10.04 -23.59
CA VAL A 271 11.32 -9.04 -23.66
C VAL A 271 12.62 -9.56 -23.05
N TRP A 272 12.54 -10.42 -22.03
CA TRP A 272 13.72 -11.08 -21.45
C TRP A 272 14.41 -12.00 -22.46
N ILE A 273 13.66 -12.83 -23.19
CA ILE A 273 14.19 -13.68 -24.27
C ILE A 273 14.79 -12.81 -25.40
N ILE A 274 14.09 -11.76 -25.83
CA ILE A 274 14.58 -10.85 -26.89
C ILE A 274 15.90 -10.18 -26.46
N SER A 275 15.98 -9.71 -25.21
CA SER A 275 17.20 -9.11 -24.66
C SER A 275 18.35 -10.11 -24.61
N ALA A 276 18.09 -11.37 -24.26
CA ALA A 276 19.09 -12.44 -24.27
C ALA A 276 19.58 -12.76 -25.69
N LEU A 277 18.67 -12.86 -26.68
CA LEU A 277 19.01 -13.14 -28.08
C LEU A 277 19.83 -12.01 -28.74
N LEU A 278 19.52 -10.75 -28.40
CA LEU A 278 20.23 -9.58 -28.93
C LEU A 278 21.54 -9.29 -28.17
N GLY A 279 21.85 -10.02 -27.11
CA GLY A 279 23.00 -9.73 -26.25
C GLY A 279 22.90 -8.40 -25.50
N LEU A 280 21.71 -7.79 -25.43
CA LEU A 280 21.45 -6.49 -24.79
C LEU A 280 21.23 -6.63 -23.28
N SER A 281 21.94 -7.58 -22.66
CA SER A 281 21.79 -7.90 -21.25
C SER A 281 22.46 -6.81 -20.42
N VAL A 282 21.79 -5.66 -20.24
CA VAL A 282 22.13 -4.67 -19.21
C VAL A 282 21.67 -5.21 -17.87
N VAL A 283 22.41 -6.23 -17.47
CA VAL A 283 22.31 -6.84 -16.17
C VAL A 283 23.01 -5.90 -15.19
N PRO A 284 22.41 -5.63 -14.01
CA PRO A 284 23.13 -4.96 -12.94
C PRO A 284 24.39 -5.76 -12.57
N LEU A 285 25.55 -5.28 -13.03
CA LEU A 285 26.84 -5.95 -12.82
C LEU A 285 27.19 -6.06 -11.32
N GLU A 286 26.72 -5.09 -10.51
CA GLU A 286 26.92 -5.08 -9.06
C GLU A 286 26.13 -6.16 -8.32
N LEU A 287 24.96 -6.58 -8.82
CA LEU A 287 24.18 -7.69 -8.27
C LEU A 287 24.62 -9.06 -8.82
N SER A 288 25.41 -9.07 -9.89
CA SER A 288 25.73 -10.27 -10.67
C SER A 288 27.17 -10.76 -10.46
N ALA A 289 27.82 -10.31 -9.40
CA ALA A 289 29.21 -10.66 -9.09
C ALA A 289 29.44 -12.19 -9.19
N PRO A 290 30.50 -12.64 -9.88
CA PRO A 290 30.80 -14.06 -10.09
C PRO A 290 31.39 -14.66 -8.81
N THR A 291 30.55 -14.84 -7.81
CA THR A 291 30.85 -15.68 -6.66
C THR A 291 30.05 -16.96 -6.83
N GLN A 292 30.68 -18.12 -6.57
CA GLN A 292 30.00 -19.41 -6.56
C GLN A 292 28.95 -19.40 -5.43
N SER A 293 27.76 -18.87 -5.71
CA SER A 293 26.66 -18.87 -4.76
C SER A 293 26.24 -20.32 -4.47
N PRO A 294 25.89 -20.67 -3.23
CA PRO A 294 25.41 -22.02 -2.92
C PRO A 294 24.01 -22.24 -3.49
N TRP A 295 23.70 -23.49 -3.86
CA TRP A 295 22.36 -23.90 -4.29
C TRP A 295 21.36 -23.99 -3.14
N ILE A 296 21.83 -24.39 -1.97
CA ILE A 296 21.05 -24.50 -0.74
C ILE A 296 21.79 -23.71 0.34
N TRP A 297 21.11 -22.73 0.92
CA TRP A 297 21.58 -21.90 2.02
C TRP A 297 20.38 -21.51 2.87
N LEU A 298 20.50 -21.70 4.18
CA LEU A 298 19.44 -21.38 5.13
C LEU A 298 19.75 -20.01 5.74
N PRO A 299 18.95 -18.96 5.46
CA PRO A 299 19.12 -17.67 6.11
C PRO A 299 18.95 -17.83 7.62
N HIS A 300 19.98 -17.51 8.39
CA HIS A 300 19.93 -17.59 9.85
C HIS A 300 20.16 -16.21 10.50
N PRO A 301 19.51 -15.93 11.64
CA PRO A 301 19.67 -14.66 12.31
C PRO A 301 21.12 -14.47 12.78
N GLY A 302 21.62 -13.23 12.67
CA GLY A 302 22.96 -12.86 13.12
C GLY A 302 24.11 -13.35 12.22
N GLU A 303 23.85 -13.82 11.00
CA GLU A 303 24.89 -14.19 10.02
C GLU A 303 25.78 -13.00 9.62
N TRP A 304 25.20 -11.80 9.60
CA TRP A 304 25.87 -10.52 9.31
C TRP A 304 25.97 -9.63 10.55
N ASP A 305 26.38 -10.26 11.65
CA ASP A 305 26.38 -9.71 13.00
C ASP A 305 24.97 -9.40 13.53
N TRP A 306 24.87 -9.20 14.85
CA TRP A 306 23.60 -8.86 15.48
C TRP A 306 23.24 -7.38 15.26
N PRO A 307 21.94 -7.04 15.14
CA PRO A 307 21.46 -5.67 15.03
C PRO A 307 21.97 -4.79 16.18
N LEU A 308 22.49 -3.61 15.84
CA LEU A 308 22.99 -2.64 16.80
C LEU A 308 21.95 -1.57 17.10
N LEU A 309 21.52 -1.51 18.37
CA LEU A 309 20.51 -0.54 18.83
C LEU A 309 21.18 0.72 19.38
N THR A 310 21.32 1.75 18.52
CA THR A 310 21.73 3.09 18.95
C THR A 310 20.51 4.03 19.07
N PRO A 311 20.60 5.15 19.79
CA PRO A 311 19.51 6.14 19.85
C PRO A 311 19.08 6.67 18.47
N ARG A 312 20.03 6.78 17.52
CA ARG A 312 19.73 7.15 16.13
C ARG A 312 19.03 6.03 15.37
N ALA A 313 19.43 4.77 15.58
CA ALA A 313 18.74 3.61 15.02
C ALA A 313 17.31 3.49 15.56
N LEU A 314 17.09 3.81 16.85
CA LEU A 314 15.74 3.90 17.44
C LEU A 314 14.90 4.98 16.73
N ALA A 315 15.45 6.18 16.54
CA ALA A 315 14.78 7.25 15.82
C ALA A 315 14.45 6.89 14.37
N ALA A 316 15.41 6.31 13.63
CA ALA A 316 15.18 5.83 12.28
C ALA A 316 14.11 4.73 12.26
N GLY A 317 14.16 3.77 13.20
CA GLY A 317 13.18 2.69 13.32
C GLY A 317 11.77 3.17 13.61
N ILE A 318 11.60 4.20 14.44
CA ILE A 318 10.31 4.85 14.67
C ILE A 318 9.78 5.46 13.36
N SER A 319 10.63 6.17 12.62
CA SER A 319 10.26 6.74 11.32
C SER A 319 9.83 5.67 10.33
N MET A 320 10.61 4.59 10.20
CA MET A 320 10.30 3.45 9.34
C MET A 320 8.95 2.83 9.69
N ALA A 321 8.66 2.63 10.98
CA ALA A 321 7.42 2.01 11.43
C ALA A 321 6.19 2.86 11.08
N LEU A 322 6.25 4.17 11.32
CA LEU A 322 5.15 5.08 11.02
C LEU A 322 4.90 5.15 9.51
N ALA A 323 5.97 5.31 8.74
CA ALA A 323 5.93 5.37 7.28
C ALA A 323 5.34 4.09 6.66
N ALA A 324 5.88 2.93 7.03
CA ALA A 324 5.42 1.62 6.57
C ALA A 324 3.97 1.35 7.01
N SER A 325 3.59 1.74 8.22
CA SER A 325 2.20 1.59 8.69
C SER A 325 1.20 2.39 7.86
N THR A 326 1.50 3.65 7.56
CA THR A 326 0.63 4.49 6.71
C THR A 326 0.51 3.92 5.30
N SER A 327 1.63 3.51 4.72
CA SER A 327 1.69 2.88 3.39
C SER A 327 0.88 1.60 3.31
N SER A 328 1.07 0.68 4.27
CA SER A 328 0.37 -0.60 4.29
C SER A 328 -1.13 -0.46 4.49
N LEU A 329 -1.59 0.47 5.32
CA LEU A 329 -3.01 0.80 5.42
C LEU A 329 -3.57 1.33 4.09
N GLY A 330 -2.80 2.17 3.39
CA GLY A 330 -3.12 2.61 2.03
C GLY A 330 -3.22 1.43 1.04
N CYS A 331 -2.30 0.47 1.13
CA CYS A 331 -2.35 -0.78 0.35
C CYS A 331 -3.58 -1.63 0.66
N TYR A 332 -4.01 -1.72 1.92
CA TYR A 332 -5.21 -2.47 2.32
C TYR A 332 -6.46 -1.83 1.69
N ALA A 333 -6.58 -0.50 1.76
CA ALA A 333 -7.64 0.25 1.09
C ALA A 333 -7.60 0.03 -0.43
N LEU A 334 -6.43 0.17 -1.04
CA LEU A 334 -6.23 0.01 -2.48
C LEU A 334 -6.64 -1.38 -2.97
N CYS A 335 -6.21 -2.43 -2.27
CA CYS A 335 -6.55 -3.81 -2.58
C CYS A 335 -8.05 -4.04 -2.51
N GLY A 336 -8.69 -3.52 -1.44
CA GLY A 336 -10.13 -3.54 -1.29
C GLY A 336 -10.85 -2.88 -2.46
N ARG A 337 -10.36 -1.72 -2.93
CA ARG A 337 -10.96 -0.99 -4.06
C ARG A 337 -10.77 -1.69 -5.41
N LEU A 338 -9.54 -2.10 -5.74
CA LEU A 338 -9.21 -2.70 -7.04
C LEU A 338 -9.85 -4.07 -7.25
N LEU A 339 -10.02 -4.84 -6.18
CA LEU A 339 -10.65 -6.17 -6.21
C LEU A 339 -12.13 -6.12 -5.78
N HIS A 340 -12.61 -4.95 -5.36
CA HIS A 340 -13.91 -4.69 -4.76
C HIS A 340 -14.27 -5.63 -3.60
N PHE A 341 -13.30 -5.88 -2.72
CA PHE A 341 -13.62 -6.45 -1.41
C PHE A 341 -14.35 -5.41 -0.56
N PRO A 342 -15.22 -5.85 0.38
CA PRO A 342 -15.71 -4.95 1.40
C PRO A 342 -14.52 -4.35 2.16
N PRO A 343 -14.65 -3.12 2.66
CA PRO A 343 -13.53 -2.46 3.29
C PRO A 343 -13.04 -3.25 4.51
N PRO A 344 -11.71 -3.31 4.73
CA PRO A 344 -11.13 -4.08 5.81
C PRO A 344 -11.60 -3.52 7.16
N PRO A 345 -12.20 -4.38 8.02
CA PRO A 345 -12.63 -3.96 9.34
C PRO A 345 -11.43 -3.68 10.26
N PRO A 346 -11.61 -2.93 11.36
CA PRO A 346 -10.55 -2.56 12.30
C PRO A 346 -9.63 -3.71 12.74
N HIS A 347 -10.21 -4.85 13.10
CA HIS A 347 -9.45 -6.03 13.55
C HIS A 347 -8.58 -6.65 12.46
N ALA A 348 -8.99 -6.56 11.19
CA ALA A 348 -8.19 -7.04 10.05
C ALA A 348 -6.98 -6.14 9.81
N CYS A 349 -7.15 -4.82 9.96
CA CYS A 349 -6.04 -3.86 9.90
C CYS A 349 -5.04 -4.08 11.06
N ASN A 350 -5.54 -4.29 12.28
CA ASN A 350 -4.73 -4.56 13.46
C ASN A 350 -3.87 -5.82 13.31
N ARG A 351 -4.51 -6.93 12.89
CA ARG A 351 -3.82 -8.20 12.58
C ARG A 351 -2.82 -8.06 11.45
N GLY A 352 -3.23 -7.40 10.37
CA GLY A 352 -2.38 -7.18 9.21
C GLY A 352 -1.09 -6.47 9.60
N LEU A 353 -1.23 -5.34 10.31
CA LEU A 353 -0.07 -4.56 10.72
C LEU A 353 0.80 -5.30 11.75
N SER A 354 0.18 -6.04 12.66
CA SER A 354 0.89 -6.83 13.67
C SER A 354 1.80 -7.89 13.04
N LEU A 355 1.29 -8.66 12.07
CA LEU A 355 2.06 -9.72 11.41
C LEU A 355 3.08 -9.18 10.41
N GLU A 356 2.79 -8.04 9.79
CA GLU A 356 3.75 -7.32 8.98
C GLU A 356 4.95 -6.84 9.81
N GLY A 357 4.69 -6.34 11.02
CA GLY A 357 5.74 -6.01 11.99
C GLY A 357 6.60 -7.22 12.35
N LEU A 358 6.01 -8.41 12.53
CA LEU A 358 6.76 -9.66 12.75
C LEU A 358 7.65 -10.02 11.54
N GLY A 359 7.16 -9.81 10.32
CA GLY A 359 7.95 -9.95 9.09
C GLY A 359 9.14 -8.99 9.04
N SER A 360 8.94 -7.74 9.45
CA SER A 360 10.02 -6.74 9.55
C SER A 360 11.05 -7.08 10.63
N VAL A 361 10.63 -7.61 11.79
CA VAL A 361 11.57 -8.12 12.80
C VAL A 361 12.42 -9.25 12.22
N LEU A 362 11.80 -10.21 11.54
CA LEU A 362 12.52 -11.31 10.89
C LEU A 362 13.51 -10.77 9.84
N ALA A 363 13.09 -9.84 8.99
CA ALA A 363 13.95 -9.22 7.99
C ALA A 363 15.19 -8.55 8.63
N GLY A 364 14.98 -7.75 9.68
CA GLY A 364 16.08 -7.10 10.40
C GLY A 364 17.04 -8.10 11.06
N LEU A 365 16.52 -9.17 11.69
CA LEU A 365 17.35 -10.22 12.30
C LEU A 365 18.17 -11.02 11.28
N LEU A 366 17.65 -11.19 10.06
CA LEU A 366 18.37 -11.78 8.93
C LEU A 366 19.37 -10.82 8.28
N GLY A 367 19.63 -9.65 8.90
CA GLY A 367 20.56 -8.65 8.36
C GLY A 367 20.02 -7.87 7.17
N SER A 368 18.72 -7.98 6.86
CA SER A 368 18.13 -7.20 5.77
C SER A 368 18.06 -5.73 6.18
N PRO A 369 18.59 -4.82 5.36
CA PRO A 369 18.53 -3.37 5.59
C PRO A 369 17.13 -2.79 5.33
N MET A 370 16.17 -3.63 4.91
CA MET A 370 14.80 -3.22 4.60
C MET A 370 13.81 -4.15 5.31
N GLY A 371 12.82 -3.56 5.97
CA GLY A 371 11.70 -4.33 6.53
C GLY A 371 10.69 -4.74 5.46
N THR A 372 9.64 -5.44 5.87
CA THR A 372 8.56 -5.90 4.98
C THR A 372 7.35 -4.99 5.12
N ALA A 373 6.79 -4.55 4.00
CA ALA A 373 5.52 -3.84 3.94
C ALA A 373 4.69 -4.24 2.72
N SER A 374 3.42 -3.86 2.72
CA SER A 374 2.47 -4.29 1.68
C SER A 374 2.77 -3.64 0.33
N SER A 375 2.85 -4.45 -0.72
CA SER A 375 3.41 -4.03 -2.02
C SER A 375 2.38 -3.37 -2.95
N PHE A 376 2.50 -2.04 -3.15
CA PHE A 376 1.73 -1.29 -4.15
C PHE A 376 1.80 -1.86 -5.58
N PRO A 377 2.98 -2.19 -6.16
CA PRO A 377 3.08 -2.77 -7.50
C PRO A 377 2.34 -4.11 -7.66
N ASN A 378 2.40 -4.96 -6.63
CA ASN A 378 1.69 -6.24 -6.65
C ASN A 378 0.16 -6.05 -6.58
N VAL A 379 -0.31 -5.13 -5.76
CA VAL A 379 -1.73 -4.76 -5.71
C VAL A 379 -2.18 -4.14 -7.05
N GLY A 380 -1.35 -3.30 -7.67
CA GLY A 380 -1.58 -2.77 -9.01
C GLY A 380 -1.68 -3.87 -10.07
N THR A 381 -0.82 -4.89 -9.98
CA THR A 381 -0.87 -6.08 -10.86
C THR A 381 -2.17 -6.85 -10.65
N ALA A 382 -2.58 -7.09 -9.40
CA ALA A 382 -3.86 -7.73 -9.08
C ALA A 382 -5.05 -6.95 -9.69
N GLY A 383 -4.97 -5.61 -9.72
CA GLY A 383 -5.93 -4.74 -10.39
C GLY A 383 -5.95 -4.89 -11.92
N LEU A 384 -4.80 -5.07 -12.58
CA LEU A 384 -4.74 -5.30 -14.03
C LEU A 384 -5.40 -6.63 -14.43
N ILE A 385 -5.03 -7.70 -13.71
CA ILE A 385 -5.46 -9.06 -14.03
C ILE A 385 -6.87 -9.38 -13.51
N GLN A 386 -7.39 -8.59 -12.55
CA GLN A 386 -8.67 -8.80 -11.87
C GLN A 386 -8.82 -10.20 -11.24
N ALA A 387 -7.71 -10.72 -10.71
CA ALA A 387 -7.65 -12.01 -10.02
C ALA A 387 -7.09 -11.78 -8.61
N GLY A 388 -7.94 -11.98 -7.61
CA GLY A 388 -7.71 -11.63 -6.20
C GLY A 388 -7.71 -12.84 -5.27
N SER A 389 -7.24 -14.00 -5.74
CA SER A 389 -7.32 -15.24 -4.96
C SER A 389 -6.25 -15.31 -3.87
N ARG A 390 -6.67 -15.65 -2.64
CA ARG A 390 -5.74 -15.89 -1.50
C ARG A 390 -4.78 -17.04 -1.76
N GLN A 391 -5.22 -18.05 -2.51
CA GLN A 391 -4.39 -19.20 -2.88
C GLN A 391 -3.15 -18.75 -3.67
N VAL A 392 -3.32 -17.78 -4.56
CA VAL A 392 -2.20 -17.19 -5.33
C VAL A 392 -1.22 -16.50 -4.39
N ALA A 393 -1.70 -15.66 -3.47
CA ALA A 393 -0.83 -14.96 -2.53
C ALA A 393 -0.08 -15.93 -1.58
N TYR A 394 -0.72 -17.02 -1.14
CA TYR A 394 -0.06 -18.07 -0.37
C TYR A 394 1.05 -18.78 -1.18
N LEU A 395 0.79 -19.10 -2.45
CA LEU A 395 1.79 -19.66 -3.36
C LEU A 395 2.95 -18.70 -3.64
N VAL A 396 2.69 -17.39 -3.75
CA VAL A 396 3.75 -16.37 -3.84
C VAL A 396 4.66 -16.46 -2.64
N GLY A 397 4.10 -16.53 -1.42
CA GLY A 397 4.87 -16.67 -0.20
C GLY A 397 5.73 -17.94 -0.18
N LEU A 398 5.17 -19.09 -0.60
CA LEU A 398 5.89 -20.35 -0.69
C LEU A 398 7.04 -20.30 -1.70
N PHE A 399 6.81 -19.72 -2.88
CA PHE A 399 7.85 -19.53 -3.90
C PHE A 399 8.95 -18.59 -3.41
N CYS A 400 8.60 -17.52 -2.70
CA CYS A 400 9.59 -16.60 -2.11
C CYS A 400 10.44 -17.28 -1.04
N VAL A 401 9.84 -18.10 -0.16
CA VAL A 401 10.59 -18.92 0.79
C VAL A 401 11.55 -19.88 0.07
N GLY A 402 11.08 -20.54 -1.00
CA GLY A 402 11.90 -21.41 -1.84
C GLY A 402 13.08 -20.68 -2.50
N LEU A 403 12.85 -19.48 -3.05
CA LEU A 403 13.91 -18.61 -3.60
C LEU A 403 14.89 -18.17 -2.51
N GLY A 404 14.39 -17.94 -1.29
CA GLY A 404 15.21 -17.56 -0.15
C GLY A 404 16.17 -18.64 0.34
N PHE A 405 15.86 -19.92 0.09
CA PHE A 405 16.78 -21.02 0.36
C PHE A 405 17.89 -21.18 -0.70
N SER A 406 17.82 -20.43 -1.81
CA SER A 406 18.76 -20.60 -2.93
C SER A 406 19.26 -19.25 -3.45
N PRO A 407 20.40 -18.76 -2.93
CA PRO A 407 21.08 -17.58 -3.46
C PRO A 407 21.38 -17.67 -4.97
N ARG A 408 21.61 -18.88 -5.49
CA ARG A 408 21.71 -19.16 -6.94
C ARG A 408 20.44 -18.77 -7.71
N LEU A 409 19.26 -19.16 -7.22
CA LEU A 409 17.99 -18.82 -7.86
C LEU A 409 17.66 -17.33 -7.69
N ALA A 410 17.96 -16.75 -6.53
CA ALA A 410 17.84 -15.31 -6.33
C ALA A 410 18.72 -14.52 -7.32
N GLN A 411 19.96 -14.96 -7.53
CA GLN A 411 20.89 -14.40 -8.52
C GLN A 411 20.39 -14.59 -9.96
N PHE A 412 19.70 -15.70 -10.27
CA PHE A 412 19.11 -15.86 -11.59
C PHE A 412 18.07 -14.76 -11.90
N LEU A 413 17.30 -14.32 -10.90
CA LEU A 413 16.33 -13.23 -11.06
C LEU A 413 16.99 -11.86 -11.29
N THR A 414 18.25 -11.67 -10.91
CA THR A 414 18.99 -10.41 -11.19
C THR A 414 19.40 -10.30 -12.66
N THR A 415 19.30 -11.38 -13.44
CA THR A 415 19.56 -11.36 -14.89
C THR A 415 18.44 -10.72 -15.71
N ILE A 416 17.29 -10.44 -15.08
CA ILE A 416 16.21 -9.69 -15.72
C ILE A 416 16.73 -8.28 -16.03
N PRO A 417 16.63 -7.80 -17.29
CA PRO A 417 17.17 -6.50 -17.66
C PRO A 417 16.53 -5.37 -16.86
N LEU A 418 17.34 -4.41 -16.42
CA LEU A 418 16.88 -3.24 -15.67
C LEU A 418 15.70 -2.49 -16.33
N PRO A 419 15.68 -2.28 -17.66
CA PRO A 419 14.56 -1.65 -18.36
C PRO A 419 13.23 -2.41 -18.23
N VAL A 420 13.29 -3.75 -18.10
CA VAL A 420 12.10 -4.58 -17.91
C VAL A 420 11.51 -4.35 -16.52
N LEU A 421 12.36 -4.31 -15.49
CA LEU A 421 11.94 -4.00 -14.11
C LEU A 421 11.30 -2.60 -14.04
N GLY A 422 11.93 -1.60 -14.67
CA GLY A 422 11.40 -0.24 -14.77
C GLY A 422 10.02 -0.18 -15.44
N GLY A 423 9.85 -0.88 -16.57
CA GLY A 423 8.58 -0.92 -17.29
C GLY A 423 7.44 -1.55 -16.47
N VAL A 424 7.70 -2.67 -15.80
CA VAL A 424 6.72 -3.34 -14.93
C VAL A 424 6.32 -2.45 -13.75
N LEU A 425 7.30 -1.85 -13.08
CA LEU A 425 7.04 -0.93 -11.96
C LEU A 425 6.27 0.31 -12.44
N GLY A 426 6.62 0.87 -13.60
CA GLY A 426 5.94 2.03 -14.17
C GLY A 426 4.46 1.77 -14.47
N VAL A 427 4.14 0.68 -15.15
CA VAL A 427 2.74 0.34 -15.49
C VAL A 427 1.92 0.02 -14.24
N THR A 428 2.48 -0.75 -13.30
CA THR A 428 1.76 -1.12 -12.07
C THR A 428 1.53 0.08 -11.15
N GLN A 429 2.49 0.99 -11.03
CA GLN A 429 2.33 2.24 -10.27
C GLN A 429 1.36 3.22 -10.94
N ALA A 430 1.27 3.23 -12.28
CA ALA A 430 0.26 4.01 -12.99
C ALA A 430 -1.18 3.57 -12.61
N VAL A 431 -1.40 2.28 -12.37
CA VAL A 431 -2.68 1.75 -11.88
C VAL A 431 -2.98 2.22 -10.45
N VAL A 432 -1.97 2.23 -9.58
CA VAL A 432 -2.07 2.76 -8.21
C VAL A 432 -2.46 4.24 -8.23
N LEU A 433 -1.72 5.05 -9.00
CA LEU A 433 -1.96 6.47 -9.22
C LEU A 433 -3.40 6.74 -9.72
N SER A 434 -3.82 6.02 -10.76
CA SER A 434 -5.16 6.15 -11.34
C SER A 434 -6.26 5.78 -10.35
N THR A 435 -6.04 4.77 -9.50
CA THR A 435 -6.99 4.42 -8.44
C THR A 435 -7.09 5.52 -7.38
N GLY A 436 -5.98 6.22 -7.09
CA GLY A 436 -5.99 7.44 -6.30
C GLY A 436 -6.88 8.53 -6.91
N PHE A 437 -6.75 8.81 -8.21
CA PHE A 437 -7.63 9.78 -8.88
C PHE A 437 -9.11 9.37 -8.87
N SER A 438 -9.40 8.10 -9.19
CA SER A 438 -10.76 7.56 -9.12
C SER A 438 -11.35 7.65 -7.71
N SER A 439 -10.51 7.69 -6.68
CA SER A 439 -10.95 7.82 -5.29
C SER A 439 -11.57 9.17 -4.96
N PHE A 440 -11.25 10.22 -5.71
CA PHE A 440 -11.86 11.54 -5.52
C PHE A 440 -13.34 11.59 -5.89
N HIS A 441 -13.84 10.69 -6.74
CA HIS A 441 -15.29 10.60 -7.05
C HIS A 441 -16.16 10.28 -5.83
N LEU A 442 -15.57 9.83 -4.72
CA LEU A 442 -16.30 9.58 -3.50
C LEU A 442 -16.59 10.86 -2.71
N ALA A 443 -15.89 11.96 -2.99
CA ALA A 443 -16.03 13.25 -2.30
C ALA A 443 -16.44 14.35 -3.29
N ASP A 444 -16.95 15.46 -2.76
CA ASP A 444 -17.30 16.63 -3.57
C ASP A 444 -16.02 17.41 -3.94
N ILE A 445 -15.45 17.11 -5.11
CA ILE A 445 -14.22 17.76 -5.58
C ILE A 445 -14.44 19.14 -6.20
N ASP A 446 -15.70 19.61 -6.27
CA ASP A 446 -16.03 20.96 -6.72
C ASP A 446 -15.96 21.97 -5.56
N SER A 447 -15.98 21.49 -4.31
CA SER A 447 -15.78 22.34 -3.13
C SER A 447 -14.35 22.88 -3.04
N GLY A 448 -14.23 24.20 -2.88
CA GLY A 448 -12.93 24.87 -2.67
C GLY A 448 -12.15 24.34 -1.47
N ARG A 449 -12.84 23.84 -0.42
CA ARG A 449 -12.24 23.16 0.73
C ARG A 449 -11.47 21.92 0.27
N ASN A 450 -12.16 21.03 -0.44
CA ASN A 450 -11.61 19.74 -0.84
C ASN A 450 -10.52 19.90 -1.89
N VAL A 451 -10.71 20.83 -2.84
CA VAL A 451 -9.66 21.21 -3.82
C VAL A 451 -8.38 21.65 -3.10
N PHE A 452 -8.50 22.50 -2.07
CA PHE A 452 -7.34 22.95 -1.29
C PHE A 452 -6.67 21.78 -0.55
N ILE A 453 -7.44 20.95 0.17
CA ILE A 453 -6.90 19.80 0.93
C ILE A 453 -6.13 18.86 0.00
N VAL A 454 -6.72 18.48 -1.14
CA VAL A 454 -6.12 17.56 -2.10
C VAL A 454 -4.89 18.17 -2.76
N GLY A 455 -5.01 19.40 -3.29
CA GLY A 455 -3.90 20.06 -3.98
C GLY A 455 -2.71 20.31 -3.05
N PHE A 456 -2.96 20.84 -1.85
CA PHE A 456 -1.92 21.14 -0.88
C PHE A 456 -1.22 19.87 -0.37
N SER A 457 -1.98 18.83 -0.03
CA SER A 457 -1.40 17.56 0.47
C SER A 457 -0.51 16.91 -0.57
N ILE A 458 -0.96 16.77 -1.83
CA ILE A 458 -0.15 16.18 -2.91
C ILE A 458 1.09 17.03 -3.19
N PHE A 459 0.93 18.35 -3.33
CA PHE A 459 2.03 19.24 -3.67
C PHE A 459 3.12 19.23 -2.60
N MET A 460 2.76 19.39 -1.33
CA MET A 460 3.71 19.37 -0.22
C MET A 460 4.35 17.99 -0.03
N ALA A 461 3.59 16.91 -0.22
CA ALA A 461 4.10 15.54 -0.16
C ALA A 461 5.14 15.21 -1.25
N LEU A 462 5.15 15.94 -2.37
CA LEU A 462 6.18 15.81 -3.40
C LEU A 462 7.31 16.84 -3.23
N LEU A 463 6.99 18.05 -2.77
CA LEU A 463 7.95 19.14 -2.62
C LEU A 463 8.90 18.90 -1.44
N LEU A 464 8.37 18.62 -0.25
CA LEU A 464 9.16 18.58 0.98
C LEU A 464 10.18 17.43 0.97
N PRO A 465 9.83 16.20 0.55
CA PRO A 465 10.81 15.14 0.37
C PRO A 465 11.93 15.48 -0.62
N ARG A 466 11.60 16.16 -1.73
CA ARG A 466 12.63 16.61 -2.69
C ARG A 466 13.56 17.64 -2.06
N TRP A 467 13.00 18.60 -1.32
CA TRP A 467 13.79 19.60 -0.61
C TRP A 467 14.75 18.99 0.42
N PHE A 468 14.31 18.00 1.20
CA PHE A 468 15.17 17.30 2.17
C PHE A 468 16.21 16.36 1.54
N ARG A 469 15.98 15.89 0.30
CA ARG A 469 16.95 15.10 -0.48
C ARG A 469 18.02 15.96 -1.14
N GLU A 470 17.67 17.16 -1.62
CA GLU A 470 18.57 18.03 -2.39
C GLU A 470 19.25 19.11 -1.54
N GLY A 471 18.66 19.49 -0.40
CA GLY A 471 19.17 20.55 0.46
C GLY A 471 20.40 20.11 1.28
N PRO A 472 21.45 20.97 1.39
CA PRO A 472 22.60 20.73 2.28
C PRO A 472 22.28 20.97 3.77
N VAL A 473 21.04 21.31 4.11
CA VAL A 473 20.65 21.71 5.46
C VAL A 473 20.46 20.47 6.33
N LEU A 474 21.45 20.20 7.18
CA LEU A 474 21.28 19.34 8.33
C LEU A 474 20.31 20.05 9.29
N LEU A 475 19.10 19.51 9.48
CA LEU A 475 18.35 19.84 10.70
C LEU A 475 19.31 19.63 11.86
N SER A 476 19.61 20.71 12.58
CA SER A 476 20.60 20.74 13.65
C SER A 476 19.91 21.25 14.89
N THR A 477 19.04 20.41 15.46
CA THR A 477 18.37 20.68 16.73
C THR A 477 19.34 20.56 17.92
N GLY A 478 20.56 20.06 17.68
CA GLY A 478 21.54 19.71 18.71
C GLY A 478 21.35 18.30 19.26
N TRP A 479 20.28 17.59 18.85
CA TRP A 479 19.95 16.24 19.27
C TRP A 479 19.93 15.32 18.05
N SER A 480 21.05 14.63 17.80
CA SER A 480 21.22 13.79 16.61
C SER A 480 20.08 12.77 16.37
N PRO A 481 19.53 12.07 17.38
CA PRO A 481 18.37 11.19 17.16
C PRO A 481 17.12 11.93 16.66
N LEU A 482 16.86 13.13 17.19
CA LEU A 482 15.72 13.95 16.77
C LEU A 482 15.89 14.45 15.33
N ASP A 483 17.11 14.84 14.97
CA ASP A 483 17.43 15.25 13.60
C ASP A 483 17.19 14.10 12.61
N VAL A 484 17.59 12.87 12.95
CA VAL A 484 17.32 11.67 12.15
C VAL A 484 15.82 11.40 12.06
N LEU A 485 15.08 11.46 13.16
CA LEU A 485 13.63 11.24 13.18
C LEU A 485 12.90 12.23 12.27
N LEU A 486 13.14 13.53 12.45
CA LEU A 486 12.47 14.59 11.70
C LEU A 486 12.84 14.55 10.22
N ARG A 487 14.13 14.41 9.90
CA ARG A 487 14.59 14.32 8.51
C ARG A 487 13.99 13.12 7.80
N SER A 488 13.91 11.97 8.49
CA SER A 488 13.37 10.74 7.92
C SER A 488 11.87 10.87 7.65
N LEU A 489 11.07 11.32 8.63
CA LEU A 489 9.61 11.46 8.47
C LEU A 489 9.22 12.50 7.43
N LEU A 490 9.93 13.64 7.37
CA LEU A 490 9.62 14.70 6.41
C LEU A 490 10.11 14.40 5.00
N ALA A 491 11.06 13.46 4.87
CA ALA A 491 11.51 12.94 3.58
C ALA A 491 10.58 11.87 3.00
N GLU A 492 9.50 11.52 3.71
CA GLU A 492 8.65 10.37 3.42
C GLU A 492 7.35 10.79 2.71
N PRO A 493 7.22 10.56 1.39
CA PRO A 493 6.16 11.18 0.60
C PRO A 493 4.75 10.67 0.95
N ILE A 494 4.59 9.35 1.11
CA ILE A 494 3.28 8.74 1.39
C ILE A 494 2.81 9.10 2.79
N PHE A 495 3.72 9.05 3.77
CA PHE A 495 3.43 9.47 5.14
C PHE A 495 3.01 10.94 5.19
N LEU A 496 3.73 11.83 4.49
CA LEU A 496 3.43 13.25 4.47
C LEU A 496 2.08 13.55 3.81
N ALA A 497 1.75 12.86 2.71
CA ALA A 497 0.45 12.98 2.05
C ALA A 497 -0.70 12.57 3.00
N GLY A 498 -0.54 11.44 3.69
CA GLY A 498 -1.50 10.93 4.66
C GLY A 498 -1.64 11.85 5.86
N LEU A 499 -0.53 12.32 6.43
CA LEU A 499 -0.52 13.22 7.58
C LEU A 499 -1.17 14.57 7.26
N LEU A 500 -0.77 15.23 6.16
CA LEU A 500 -1.34 16.52 5.76
C LEU A 500 -2.80 16.38 5.38
N GLY A 501 -3.15 15.35 4.60
CA GLY A 501 -4.54 15.04 4.26
C GLY A 501 -5.39 14.84 5.52
N PHE A 502 -4.90 14.04 6.48
CA PHE A 502 -5.60 13.78 7.73
C PHE A 502 -5.78 15.03 8.58
N LEU A 503 -4.72 15.83 8.77
CA LEU A 503 -4.78 17.05 9.57
C LEU A 503 -5.73 18.06 8.96
N LEU A 504 -5.61 18.34 7.66
CA LEU A 504 -6.47 19.33 6.98
C LEU A 504 -7.93 18.87 6.91
N GLU A 505 -8.17 17.57 6.69
CA GLU A 505 -9.52 17.02 6.67
C GLU A 505 -10.24 17.14 8.01
N ASN A 506 -9.50 16.98 9.12
CA ASN A 506 -10.08 17.06 10.47
C ASN A 506 -10.12 18.49 11.03
N THR A 507 -9.25 19.39 10.58
CA THR A 507 -9.19 20.76 11.08
C THR A 507 -10.04 21.74 10.28
N ILE A 508 -10.20 21.53 8.97
CA ILE A 508 -11.00 22.42 8.12
C ILE A 508 -12.49 22.01 8.19
N PRO A 509 -13.41 22.93 8.57
CA PRO A 509 -14.83 22.63 8.67
C PRO A 509 -15.40 22.21 7.31
N GLY A 510 -16.33 21.25 7.31
CA GLY A 510 -16.96 20.72 6.08
C GLY A 510 -17.97 19.63 6.41
N THR A 511 -18.98 19.43 5.56
CA THR A 511 -20.08 18.48 5.83
C THR A 511 -19.67 17.03 5.57
N ARG A 512 -20.36 16.05 6.19
CA ARG A 512 -20.06 14.63 5.93
C ARG A 512 -20.24 14.24 4.46
N LEU A 513 -21.23 14.80 3.77
CA LEU A 513 -21.47 14.51 2.35
C LEU A 513 -20.34 15.08 1.48
N GLU A 514 -19.96 16.33 1.72
CA GLU A 514 -18.83 16.99 1.04
C GLU A 514 -17.53 16.19 1.17
N ARG A 515 -17.29 15.60 2.35
CA ARG A 515 -16.11 14.75 2.64
C ARG A 515 -16.17 13.36 1.99
N GLY A 516 -17.32 12.96 1.44
CA GLY A 516 -17.54 11.60 0.96
C GLY A 516 -17.81 10.56 2.06
N LEU A 517 -18.38 11.02 3.18
CA LEU A 517 -18.68 10.24 4.39
C LEU A 517 -20.19 10.08 4.67
N GLY A 518 -21.08 10.35 3.70
CA GLY A 518 -22.55 10.28 3.87
C GLY A 518 -23.33 9.60 2.73
N GLN A 519 -24.50 9.03 3.09
CA GLN A 519 -25.59 8.38 2.31
C GLN A 519 -25.25 7.45 1.11
N GLY A 520 -25.56 6.16 1.28
CA GLY A 520 -25.96 5.25 0.19
C GLY A 520 -24.84 4.59 -0.63
N LEU A 521 -23.68 5.22 -0.78
CA LEU A 521 -22.47 4.50 -1.14
C LEU A 521 -21.94 3.79 0.12
N PRO A 522 -21.41 2.56 0.04
CA PRO A 522 -20.72 1.97 1.17
C PRO A 522 -19.66 2.97 1.61
N SER A 523 -19.84 3.56 2.80
CA SER A 523 -18.81 4.40 3.41
C SER A 523 -17.54 3.57 3.36
N PRO A 524 -16.48 4.03 2.69
CA PRO A 524 -15.39 3.14 2.42
C PRO A 524 -14.71 2.71 3.72
N PHE A 525 -14.91 3.39 4.87
CA PHE A 525 -14.21 3.03 6.10
C PHE A 525 -14.92 3.30 7.44
N THR A 526 -16.21 3.69 7.50
CA THR A 526 -16.88 3.95 8.79
C THR A 526 -17.73 2.77 9.31
N VAL A 527 -17.56 2.52 10.61
CA VAL A 527 -18.34 1.59 11.43
C VAL A 527 -19.81 2.02 11.42
N GLN A 528 -20.64 1.22 10.75
CA GLN A 528 -22.07 1.15 11.02
C GLN A 528 -22.46 -0.32 11.06
N GLU A 529 -21.83 -1.09 11.95
CA GLU A 529 -22.21 -2.48 12.20
C GLU A 529 -23.69 -2.60 12.63
N ALA A 530 -24.25 -1.55 13.24
CA ALA A 530 -25.64 -1.49 13.68
C ALA A 530 -26.68 -1.24 12.57
N ARG A 531 -26.28 -0.83 11.35
CA ARG A 531 -27.22 -0.50 10.26
C ARG A 531 -26.87 -1.14 8.91
N MET A 532 -25.83 -1.97 8.86
CA MET A 532 -25.52 -2.76 7.66
C MET A 532 -26.52 -3.91 7.48
N PRO A 533 -26.98 -4.20 6.25
CA PRO A 533 -27.76 -5.39 5.97
C PRO A 533 -27.04 -6.64 6.46
N GLN A 534 -27.74 -7.55 7.13
CA GLN A 534 -27.15 -8.75 7.73
C GLN A 534 -26.31 -9.57 6.73
N LYS A 535 -26.75 -9.64 5.46
CA LYS A 535 -26.05 -10.29 4.36
C LYS A 535 -24.68 -9.68 4.01
N SER A 536 -24.50 -8.37 4.15
CA SER A 536 -23.19 -7.74 3.91
C SER A 536 -22.25 -7.96 5.09
N ARG A 537 -22.78 -7.98 6.33
CA ARG A 537 -22.02 -8.28 7.55
C ARG A 537 -21.49 -9.72 7.54
N GLU A 538 -22.32 -10.68 7.17
CA GLU A 538 -21.92 -12.10 7.01
C GLU A 538 -20.83 -12.26 5.95
N LYS A 539 -20.94 -11.54 4.82
CA LYS A 539 -19.93 -11.56 3.76
C LYS A 539 -18.58 -10.97 4.21
N VAL A 540 -18.57 -9.89 4.98
CA VAL A 540 -17.35 -9.30 5.57
C VAL A 540 -16.73 -10.27 6.59
N ALA A 541 -17.56 -10.84 7.47
CA ALA A 541 -17.11 -11.81 8.48
C ALA A 541 -16.53 -13.08 7.86
N GLN A 542 -17.10 -13.55 6.75
CA GLN A 542 -16.60 -14.71 6.02
C GLN A 542 -15.28 -14.40 5.29
N GLU A 543 -15.14 -13.20 4.72
CA GLU A 543 -13.93 -12.78 4.03
C GLU A 543 -12.78 -12.60 5.04
N TYR A 544 -12.94 -11.81 6.09
CA TYR A 544 -11.86 -11.43 7.01
C TYR A 544 -11.71 -12.32 8.26
N GLY A 545 -12.64 -13.25 8.50
CA GLY A 545 -12.64 -14.16 9.63
C GLY A 545 -11.42 -15.08 9.65
N LEU A 546 -10.97 -15.52 10.82
CA LEU A 546 -9.77 -16.37 10.99
C LEU A 546 -10.03 -17.83 10.53
N PRO A 547 -8.99 -18.65 10.27
CA PRO A 547 -9.16 -20.09 10.07
C PRO A 547 -9.81 -20.76 11.28
N PHE A 548 -10.70 -21.73 11.06
CA PHE A 548 -11.37 -22.53 12.12
C PHE A 548 -10.46 -23.00 13.28
N PRO A 549 -9.26 -23.57 13.05
CA PRO A 549 -8.41 -24.03 14.17
C PRO A 549 -7.95 -22.88 15.09
N ILE A 550 -7.86 -21.65 14.57
CA ILE A 550 -7.39 -20.47 15.32
C ILE A 550 -8.55 -19.79 16.05
N GLN A 551 -9.76 -19.84 15.48
CA GLN A 551 -10.95 -19.31 16.15
C GLN A 551 -11.18 -19.95 17.52
N ASN A 552 -10.89 -21.25 17.65
CA ASN A 552 -10.98 -21.98 18.92
C ASN A 552 -9.89 -21.57 19.93
N LEU A 553 -8.74 -21.04 19.48
CA LEU A 553 -7.71 -20.49 20.37
C LEU A 553 -7.99 -19.05 20.80
N CYS A 554 -8.71 -18.26 19.99
CA CYS A 554 -9.03 -16.87 20.31
C CYS A 554 -9.84 -16.72 21.62
N THR A 555 -10.57 -17.76 22.06
CA THR A 555 -11.27 -17.79 23.35
C THR A 555 -10.33 -17.80 24.56
N CYS A 556 -9.07 -18.21 24.36
CA CYS A 556 -8.03 -18.31 25.39
C CYS A 556 -7.06 -17.12 25.37
N VAL A 557 -7.31 -16.11 24.53
CA VAL A 557 -6.41 -14.97 24.34
C VAL A 557 -6.63 -13.92 25.43
N PRO A 558 -5.56 -13.44 26.11
CA PRO A 558 -5.67 -12.44 27.17
C PRO A 558 -6.20 -11.10 26.63
N GLN A 559 -6.89 -10.34 27.49
CA GLN A 559 -7.57 -9.07 27.16
C GLN A 559 -6.79 -8.09 26.23
N PRO A 560 -5.48 -7.81 26.41
CA PRO A 560 -4.77 -6.87 25.53
C PRO A 560 -4.63 -7.33 24.07
N LEU A 561 -4.81 -8.63 23.79
CA LEU A 561 -4.70 -9.20 22.44
C LEU A 561 -6.07 -9.41 21.77
N ARG A 562 -7.19 -9.08 22.44
CA ARG A 562 -8.55 -9.20 21.88
C ARG A 562 -8.78 -8.33 20.64
N CYS A 563 -8.02 -7.24 20.48
CA CYS A 563 -8.07 -6.40 19.27
C CYS A 563 -7.71 -7.17 17.98
N LEU A 564 -7.08 -8.35 18.09
CA LEU A 564 -6.80 -9.25 16.98
C LEU A 564 -7.92 -10.25 16.69
N CYS A 565 -8.70 -10.67 17.69
CA CYS A 565 -9.80 -11.62 17.54
C CYS A 565 -11.05 -11.08 18.24
N PRO A 566 -11.95 -10.35 17.57
CA PRO A 566 -13.25 -10.07 18.16
C PRO A 566 -14.04 -11.39 18.32
N LEU A 567 -14.51 -11.67 19.54
CA LEU A 567 -15.42 -12.81 19.76
C LEU A 567 -16.78 -12.51 19.11
N PRO A 568 -17.54 -13.52 18.68
CA PRO A 568 -18.86 -13.34 18.06
C PRO A 568 -19.89 -12.59 18.93
N GLY A 569 -19.64 -12.42 20.23
CA GLY A 569 -20.52 -11.74 21.19
C GLY A 569 -20.12 -10.32 21.60
N ASP A 570 -18.92 -9.82 21.24
CA ASP A 570 -18.43 -8.52 21.73
C ASP A 570 -18.98 -7.31 20.95
N ALA A 571 -19.69 -7.52 19.83
CA ALA A 571 -20.27 -6.44 19.04
C ALA A 571 -21.58 -5.86 19.62
N GLY A 572 -21.98 -6.28 20.82
CA GLY A 572 -23.22 -5.87 21.48
C GLY A 572 -23.10 -5.06 22.77
N ASN A 573 -21.91 -5.01 23.42
CA ASN A 573 -21.84 -4.59 24.83
C ASN A 573 -20.84 -3.46 25.14
N GLU A 574 -20.21 -2.81 24.16
CA GLU A 574 -19.39 -1.60 24.41
C GLU A 574 -20.14 -0.33 23.98
N GLU A 575 -21.32 -0.09 24.56
CA GLU A 575 -21.92 1.24 24.78
C GLU A 575 -23.23 1.07 25.60
N GLU A 576 -23.12 0.49 26.79
CA GLU A 576 -24.14 0.70 27.84
C GLU A 576 -23.46 1.50 28.96
N GLY A 577 -23.19 2.77 28.67
CA GLY A 577 -22.96 3.77 29.71
C GLY A 577 -24.25 3.89 30.53
N SER A 578 -24.12 3.65 31.82
CA SER A 578 -25.14 3.79 32.86
C SER A 578 -26.16 4.91 32.59
N PRO A 579 -27.48 4.66 32.75
CA PRO A 579 -28.45 5.74 32.76
C PRO A 579 -28.28 6.51 34.08
N GLU A 580 -27.79 7.75 34.01
CA GLU A 580 -27.92 8.64 35.16
C GLU A 580 -29.42 8.95 35.39
N PRO A 581 -29.85 9.08 36.66
CA PRO A 581 -31.26 9.21 37.00
C PRO A 581 -31.77 10.60 36.66
N GLY A 582 -33.01 10.66 36.17
CA GLY A 582 -33.65 11.90 35.77
C GLY A 582 -33.73 12.94 36.89
N GLU A 583 -33.38 14.17 36.54
CA GLU A 583 -33.97 15.37 37.12
C GLU A 583 -34.93 16.00 36.12
N MET A 584 -36.10 16.33 36.66
CA MET A 584 -37.33 16.68 35.99
C MET A 584 -37.48 18.20 35.93
N ALA A 585 -38.14 18.66 34.86
CA ALA A 585 -39.08 19.79 34.82
C ALA A 585 -38.59 21.26 34.93
N ASP A 586 -38.93 21.98 33.85
CA ASP A 586 -39.78 23.17 33.83
C ASP A 586 -39.29 24.51 34.43
N LEU A 587 -39.00 25.44 33.52
CA LEU A 587 -39.12 26.89 33.75
C LEU A 587 -39.89 27.55 32.61
N LEU A 588 -41.23 27.54 32.69
CA LEU A 588 -42.10 28.65 32.25
C LEU A 588 -43.35 28.69 33.16
N PRO A 589 -43.72 29.86 33.73
CA PRO A 589 -44.79 29.93 34.72
C PRO A 589 -46.18 29.96 34.05
N GLY A 590 -47.12 29.23 34.66
CA GLY A 590 -48.51 29.16 34.23
C GLY A 590 -49.34 30.38 34.62
N SER A 591 -50.44 30.58 33.88
CA SER A 591 -51.62 31.31 34.32
C SER A 591 -52.88 30.60 33.81
N GLY A 592 -53.62 29.98 34.74
CA GLY A 592 -55.09 29.95 34.80
C GLY A 592 -55.89 29.21 33.71
N ALA A 593 -56.24 27.95 34.01
CA ALA A 593 -57.57 27.28 33.98
C ALA A 593 -58.75 27.80 33.09
N PRO A 594 -59.83 27.02 32.85
CA PRO A 594 -59.97 25.56 32.67
C PRO A 594 -60.85 25.16 31.44
N CYS A 595 -60.84 23.84 31.12
CA CYS A 595 -61.76 22.98 30.33
C CYS A 595 -63.25 23.42 30.16
N PRO A 596 -64.03 22.93 29.15
CA PRO A 596 -64.21 21.48 28.90
C PRO A 596 -64.56 20.94 27.48
N ALA A 597 -64.31 19.63 27.35
CA ALA A 597 -65.06 18.54 26.69
C ALA A 597 -65.83 18.76 25.36
N SER A 598 -65.54 17.89 24.37
CA SER A 598 -66.53 17.02 23.69
C SER A 598 -65.81 15.98 22.81
N SER A 599 -65.90 14.70 23.18
CA SER A 599 -66.62 13.61 22.49
C SER A 599 -66.02 13.11 21.17
N ARG A 600 -65.41 11.92 21.25
CA ARG A 600 -65.38 10.90 20.20
C ARG A 600 -66.82 10.53 19.82
N GLU A 601 -67.12 10.46 18.53
CA GLU A 601 -68.08 9.50 18.00
C GLU A 601 -67.70 9.18 16.55
N GLY A 602 -67.62 7.89 16.23
CA GLY A 602 -67.48 7.40 14.86
C GLY A 602 -68.80 6.79 14.40
N LEU A 603 -69.05 6.79 13.09
CA LEU A 603 -69.95 5.88 12.38
C LEU A 603 -69.64 6.05 10.88
N ARG A 604 -69.05 5.04 10.22
CA ARG A 604 -69.68 4.06 9.31
C ARG A 604 -70.54 4.66 8.16
N SER A 605 -70.06 4.42 6.94
CA SER A 605 -70.78 4.06 5.71
C SER A 605 -71.96 4.93 5.24
N GLN A 606 -71.76 5.63 4.13
CA GLN A 606 -72.29 5.29 2.79
C GLN A 606 -71.44 5.94 1.71
#